data_AF-A0A178UI42-F1
#
_entry.id   AF-A0A178UI42-F1
#
_cell.length_a   1.000
_cell.length_b   1.000
_cell.length_c   1.000
_cell.angle_alpha   90.00
_cell.angle_beta   90.00
_cell.angle_gamma   90.00
#
_symmetry.space_group_name_H-M   'P 1'
#
loop_
_entity.id
_entity.type
_entity.pdbx_description
1 polymer ?
#
loop_
_entity_poly.entity_id
_entity_poly.type
_entity_poly.pdbx_seq_one_letter_code
_entity_poly.pdbx_strand_id
1 'polypeptide(L)'
;MVDDTSPFLEVFCEVSGKDYRFTTGTKAEFAVSVINRKLGSLKPRVIYIEAAKEGEEPISFGDNASLLNYGLGWKLKTVVDADLPGTEKNNRQQRFSSVFSTFIGLWENAEVFCGLLCRVLQRIQHQKSESKV
;
A
#
# COMPACT_ATOMS: atom_id res chain seq x y z
N MET A 1 -4.99 1.90 28.46
CA MET A 1 -4.61 0.95 27.39
C MET A 1 -5.83 0.78 26.52
N VAL A 2 -5.90 1.49 25.40
CA VAL A 2 -6.95 1.25 24.40
C VAL A 2 -6.50 0.01 23.65
N ASP A 3 -7.21 -1.09 23.87
CA ASP A 3 -7.05 -2.30 23.09
C ASP A 3 -7.57 -1.98 21.67
N ASP A 4 -6.64 -1.65 20.77
CA ASP A 4 -6.90 -1.33 19.35
C ASP A 4 -7.26 -2.58 18.52
N THR A 5 -7.81 -3.60 19.18
CA THR A 5 -8.31 -4.83 18.53
C THR A 5 -9.70 -4.54 17.96
N SER A 6 -9.75 -3.63 16.99
CA SER A 6 -10.96 -3.43 16.19
C SER A 6 -11.30 -4.77 15.50
N PRO A 7 -12.54 -5.29 15.64
CA PRO A 7 -12.89 -6.62 15.13
C PRO A 7 -12.85 -6.69 13.59
N PHE A 8 -12.78 -5.54 12.94
CA PHE A 8 -12.68 -5.40 11.49
C PHE A 8 -11.79 -4.21 11.12
N LEU A 9 -11.30 -4.25 9.88
CA LEU A 9 -10.57 -3.21 9.19
C LEU A 9 -11.52 -2.48 8.24
N GLU A 10 -11.38 -1.16 8.18
CA GLU A 10 -12.09 -0.31 7.23
C GLU A 10 -11.14 0.11 6.11
N VAL A 11 -11.58 -0.08 4.86
CA VAL A 11 -10.89 0.31 3.64
C VAL A 11 -11.74 1.36 2.94
N PHE A 12 -11.25 2.59 2.90
CA PHE A 12 -11.92 3.68 2.20
C PHE A 12 -11.75 3.54 0.68
N CYS A 13 -12.85 3.64 -0.06
CA CYS A 13 -12.81 3.59 -1.52
C CYS A 13 -13.26 4.92 -2.12
N GLU A 14 -12.30 5.64 -2.70
CA GLU A 14 -12.51 6.95 -3.33
C GLU A 14 -13.57 6.91 -4.45
N VAL A 15 -13.60 5.85 -5.26
CA VAL A 15 -14.59 5.69 -6.36
C VAL A 15 -16.02 5.64 -5.85
N SER A 16 -16.23 4.97 -4.73
CA SER A 16 -17.57 4.81 -4.14
C SER A 16 -17.93 5.88 -3.10
N GLY A 17 -16.92 6.58 -2.57
CA GLY A 17 -17.05 7.47 -1.41
C GLY A 17 -17.46 6.73 -0.12
N LYS A 18 -17.16 5.43 -0.01
CA LYS A 18 -17.61 4.58 1.11
C LYS A 18 -16.47 3.77 1.71
N ASP A 19 -16.65 3.42 2.97
CA ASP A 19 -15.80 2.46 3.68
C ASP A 19 -16.33 1.03 3.54
N TYR A 20 -15.42 0.12 3.20
CA TYR A 20 -15.68 -1.32 3.16
C TYR A 20 -15.02 -2.00 4.35
N ARG A 21 -15.79 -2.85 5.06
CA ARG A 21 -15.32 -3.58 6.24
C ARG A 21 -14.86 -4.99 5.88
N PHE A 22 -13.68 -5.36 6.40
CA PHE A 22 -13.06 -6.68 6.23
C PHE A 22 -12.56 -7.21 7.57
N THR A 23 -12.42 -8.52 7.73
CA THR A 23 -11.76 -9.07 8.92
C THR A 23 -10.25 -8.85 8.82
N THR A 24 -9.59 -8.67 9.96
CA THR A 24 -8.13 -8.63 10.02
C THR A 24 -7.52 -9.91 9.43
N GLY A 25 -6.44 -9.78 8.65
CA GLY A 25 -5.80 -10.91 7.99
C GLY A 25 -6.34 -11.23 6.59
N THR A 26 -7.46 -10.62 6.18
CA THR A 26 -8.01 -10.78 4.82
C THR A 26 -6.95 -10.44 3.77
N LYS A 27 -6.81 -11.26 2.72
CA LYS A 27 -5.88 -10.97 1.64
C LYS A 27 -6.29 -9.73 0.85
N ALA A 28 -5.32 -8.91 0.45
CA ALA A 28 -5.55 -7.71 -0.34
C ALA A 28 -6.24 -8.02 -1.67
N GLU A 29 -5.83 -9.07 -2.40
CA GLU A 29 -6.47 -9.49 -3.66
C GLU A 29 -7.98 -9.74 -3.50
N PHE A 30 -8.36 -10.36 -2.37
CA PHE A 30 -9.75 -10.70 -2.08
C PHE A 30 -10.55 -9.44 -1.79
N ALA A 31 -9.99 -8.53 -0.97
CA ALA A 31 -10.63 -7.26 -0.67
C ALA A 31 -10.85 -6.40 -1.93
N VAL A 32 -9.84 -6.30 -2.79
CA VAL A 32 -9.94 -5.61 -4.09
C VAL A 32 -11.03 -6.21 -4.97
N SER A 33 -11.08 -7.54 -5.09
CA SER A 33 -12.12 -8.26 -5.82
C SER A 33 -13.53 -7.98 -5.29
N VAL A 34 -13.71 -8.00 -3.96
CA VAL A 34 -15.00 -7.69 -3.32
C VAL A 34 -15.42 -6.24 -3.60
N ILE A 35 -14.49 -5.28 -3.47
CA ILE A 35 -14.78 -3.87 -3.74
C ILE A 35 -15.16 -3.68 -5.21
N ASN A 36 -14.37 -4.20 -6.15
CA ASN A 36 -14.65 -4.09 -7.58
C ASN A 36 -16.00 -4.75 -7.95
N ARG A 37 -16.38 -5.87 -7.35
CA ARG A 37 -17.72 -6.46 -7.55
C ARG A 37 -18.82 -5.53 -7.05
N LYS A 38 -18.64 -4.91 -5.88
CA LYS A 38 -19.60 -3.95 -5.31
C LYS A 38 -19.68 -2.63 -6.09
N LEU A 39 -18.60 -2.23 -6.74
CA LEU A 39 -18.58 -1.08 -7.67
C LEU A 39 -19.40 -1.35 -8.94
N GLY A 40 -19.65 -2.63 -9.30
CA GLY A 40 -20.45 -2.97 -10.47
C GLY A 40 -19.80 -2.46 -11.76
N SER A 41 -20.47 -1.54 -12.46
CA SER A 41 -19.99 -0.93 -13.70
C SER A 41 -19.26 0.42 -13.49
N LEU A 42 -19.10 0.86 -12.24
CA LEU A 42 -18.39 2.11 -11.93
C LEU A 42 -16.91 2.00 -12.32
N LYS A 43 -16.38 3.11 -12.83
CA LYS A 43 -14.97 3.32 -13.18
C LYS A 43 -14.44 4.54 -12.42
N PRO A 44 -13.13 4.62 -12.16
CA PRO A 44 -12.09 3.62 -12.45
C PRO A 44 -12.17 2.36 -11.56
N ARG A 45 -11.42 1.31 -11.92
CA ARG A 45 -11.32 0.08 -11.12
C ARG A 45 -10.25 0.24 -10.05
N VAL A 46 -10.46 -0.41 -8.91
CA VAL A 46 -9.44 -0.51 -7.86
C VAL A 46 -8.36 -1.47 -8.32
N ILE A 47 -7.09 -1.06 -8.25
CA ILE A 47 -5.92 -1.88 -8.55
C ILE A 47 -5.42 -2.58 -7.28
N TYR A 48 -5.15 -1.79 -6.23
CA TYR A 48 -4.60 -2.31 -4.98
C TYR A 48 -5.09 -1.47 -3.78
N ILE A 49 -4.71 -1.90 -2.58
CA ILE A 49 -4.99 -1.20 -1.33
C ILE A 49 -3.66 -0.70 -0.76
N GLU A 50 -3.66 0.48 -0.15
CA GLU A 50 -2.52 1.01 0.58
C GLU A 50 -2.94 1.49 1.98
N ALA A 51 -2.01 1.48 2.93
CA ALA A 51 -2.16 2.17 4.19
C ALA A 51 -1.51 3.54 4.06
N ALA A 52 -2.28 4.60 4.28
CA ALA A 52 -1.80 5.98 4.21
C ALA A 52 -1.92 6.67 5.56
N LYS A 53 -0.94 7.52 5.85
CA LYS A 53 -0.90 8.40 7.02
C LYS A 53 -0.36 9.76 6.58
N GLU A 54 -0.90 10.82 7.16
CA GLU A 54 -0.49 12.19 6.83
C GLU A 54 1.00 12.40 7.15
N GLY A 55 1.75 12.91 6.16
CA GLY A 55 3.18 13.19 6.30
C GLY A 55 4.10 11.96 6.21
N GLU A 56 3.56 10.76 5.98
CA GLU A 56 4.33 9.52 5.81
C GLU A 56 4.12 8.89 4.44
N GLU A 57 5.08 8.09 4.00
CA GLU A 57 5.00 7.35 2.74
C GLU A 57 3.97 6.21 2.86
N PRO A 58 3.03 6.07 1.89
CA PRO A 58 2.03 5.00 1.92
C PRO A 58 2.64 3.61 1.82
N ILE A 59 2.05 2.64 2.52
CA ILE A 59 2.44 1.24 2.47
C ILE A 59 1.52 0.50 1.50
N SER A 60 2.06 0.09 0.36
CA SER A 60 1.31 -0.67 -0.65
C SER A 60 1.20 -2.15 -0.28
N PHE A 61 -0.01 -2.71 -0.37
CA PHE A 61 -0.24 -4.14 -0.17
C PHE A 61 -0.17 -4.88 -1.51
N GLY A 62 0.73 -5.85 -1.61
CA GLY A 62 0.73 -6.81 -2.71
C GLY A 62 -0.46 -7.78 -2.62
N ASP A 63 -0.78 -8.46 -3.71
CA ASP A 63 -1.97 -9.33 -3.83
C ASP A 63 -2.09 -10.38 -2.71
N ASN A 64 -0.97 -11.00 -2.33
CA ASN A 64 -0.90 -12.02 -1.30
C ASN A 64 -0.73 -11.46 0.12
N ALA A 65 -0.61 -10.14 0.29
CA ALA A 65 -0.45 -9.52 1.59
C ALA A 65 -1.77 -9.55 2.36
N SER A 66 -1.69 -9.82 3.67
CA SER A 66 -2.82 -9.70 4.58
C SER A 66 -3.03 -8.23 4.96
N LEU A 67 -4.29 -7.78 4.98
CA LEU A 67 -4.68 -6.50 5.52
C LEU A 67 -4.48 -6.49 7.04
N LEU A 68 -3.86 -5.42 7.52
CA LEU A 68 -3.47 -5.23 8.92
C LEU A 68 -3.80 -3.80 9.35
N ASN A 69 -4.05 -3.62 10.65
CA ASN A 69 -4.10 -2.30 11.26
C ASN A 69 -2.67 -1.86 11.62
N TYR A 70 -2.21 -0.73 11.10
CA TYR A 70 -0.91 -0.15 11.44
C TYR A 70 -0.97 0.80 12.66
N GLY A 71 -2.15 0.93 13.28
CA GLY A 71 -2.36 1.73 14.49
C GLY A 71 -2.73 3.18 14.19
N LEU A 72 -2.61 4.02 15.23
CA LEU A 72 -3.11 5.39 15.22
C LEU A 72 -2.60 6.21 14.02
N GLY A 73 -3.54 6.81 13.27
CA GLY A 73 -3.26 7.70 12.15
C GLY A 73 -3.11 7.00 10.79
N TRP A 74 -2.98 5.67 10.77
CA TRP A 74 -2.99 4.90 9.54
C TRP A 74 -4.42 4.60 9.09
N LYS A 75 -4.70 4.80 7.81
CA LYS A 75 -5.98 4.46 7.18
C LYS A 75 -5.76 3.64 5.93
N LEU A 76 -6.51 2.55 5.78
CA LEU A 76 -6.49 1.78 4.55
C LEU A 76 -7.35 2.48 3.51
N LYS A 77 -6.83 2.63 2.29
CA LYS A 77 -7.56 3.19 1.16
C LYS A 77 -7.26 2.44 -0.13
N THR A 78 -8.17 2.53 -1.08
CA THR A 78 -7.99 1.93 -2.41
C THR A 78 -7.21 2.85 -3.33
N VAL A 79 -6.32 2.28 -4.13
CA VAL A 79 -5.72 2.95 -5.28
C VAL A 79 -6.41 2.48 -6.55
N VAL A 80 -6.69 3.42 -7.43
CA VAL A 80 -7.45 3.19 -8.66
C VAL A 80 -6.56 3.35 -9.88
N ASP A 81 -6.95 2.69 -10.97
CA ASP A 81 -6.35 2.89 -12.27
C ASP A 81 -6.84 4.22 -12.83
N ALA A 82 -6.17 5.29 -12.43
CA ALA A 82 -6.37 6.58 -13.06
C ALA A 82 -5.65 6.55 -14.42
N ASP A 83 -6.43 6.53 -15.51
CA ASP A 83 -5.96 7.15 -16.74
C ASP A 83 -5.58 8.58 -16.35
N LEU A 84 -4.28 8.86 -16.25
CA LEU A 84 -3.77 10.22 -16.10
C LEU A 84 -4.53 11.10 -17.11
N PRO A 85 -5.11 12.25 -16.71
CA PRO A 85 -5.85 13.10 -17.63
C PRO A 85 -4.91 13.58 -18.73
N GLY A 86 -4.97 12.93 -19.88
CA GLY A 86 -4.12 13.19 -21.03
C GLY A 86 -3.41 11.95 -21.57
N THR A 87 -4.13 11.07 -22.25
CA THR A 87 -3.84 10.62 -23.63
C THR A 87 -4.84 9.53 -24.00
N GLU A 88 -5.81 9.87 -24.84
CA GLU A 88 -6.60 8.86 -25.55
C GLU A 88 -5.68 7.99 -26.41
N LYS A 89 -5.76 6.65 -26.29
CA LYS A 89 -5.93 5.70 -27.42
C LYS A 89 -5.74 4.22 -26.99
N ASN A 90 -6.86 3.50 -27.11
CA ASN A 90 -7.03 2.18 -27.74
C ASN A 90 -6.20 0.95 -27.32
N ASN A 91 -7.00 -0.06 -26.93
CA ASN A 91 -6.93 -1.49 -27.23
C ASN A 91 -5.77 -2.34 -26.67
N ARG A 92 -6.21 -3.26 -25.80
CA ARG A 92 -5.83 -4.67 -25.64
C ARG A 92 -4.34 -4.97 -25.38
N GLN A 93 -4.17 -5.74 -24.30
CA GLN A 93 -2.93 -6.31 -23.76
C GLN A 93 -2.05 -5.34 -22.99
N GLN A 94 -2.34 -5.23 -21.70
CA GLN A 94 -1.33 -4.92 -20.68
C GLN A 94 -1.40 -6.10 -19.71
N ARG A 95 -0.65 -7.21 -19.90
CA ARG A 95 0.81 -7.33 -19.81
C ARG A 95 1.29 -6.45 -18.67
N PHE A 96 1.66 -7.08 -17.56
CA PHE A 96 2.44 -6.48 -16.48
C PHE A 96 3.43 -5.49 -17.08
N SER A 97 3.13 -4.20 -16.99
CA SER A 97 4.03 -3.14 -17.43
C SER A 97 4.38 -2.35 -16.19
N SER A 98 5.54 -2.71 -15.64
CA SER A 98 6.55 -1.75 -15.20
C SER A 98 6.19 -0.30 -15.54
N VAL A 99 5.70 0.44 -14.55
CA VAL A 99 5.80 1.91 -14.52
C VAL A 99 6.59 2.29 -13.27
N PHE A 100 7.80 1.74 -13.17
CA PHE A 100 8.94 2.47 -12.66
C PHE A 100 9.36 3.47 -13.75
N SER A 101 8.71 4.64 -13.82
CA SER A 101 9.15 5.83 -14.60
C SER A 101 7.98 6.81 -14.65
N THR A 102 7.81 7.69 -13.66
CA THR A 102 8.52 8.99 -13.65
C THR A 102 9.04 9.33 -12.26
N PHE A 103 10.25 8.85 -11.96
CA PHE A 103 11.21 9.52 -11.07
C PHE A 103 12.63 9.11 -11.51
N ILE A 104 12.93 9.19 -12.81
CA ILE A 104 14.34 9.22 -13.25
C ILE A 104 14.75 10.69 -13.25
N GLY A 105 15.19 11.10 -12.07
CA GLY A 105 15.89 12.35 -11.84
C GLY A 105 16.75 12.28 -10.58
N LEU A 106 17.13 11.08 -10.10
CA LEU A 106 18.21 10.85 -9.13
C LEU A 106 18.48 9.35 -8.89
N TRP A 107 18.67 8.55 -9.95
CA TRP A 107 19.14 7.15 -9.81
C TRP A 107 20.47 6.98 -10.55
N GLU A 108 21.49 7.63 -10.03
CA GLU A 108 22.85 7.10 -10.07
C GLU A 108 23.30 6.93 -8.61
N ASN A 109 24.18 5.96 -8.37
CA ASN A 109 24.77 5.54 -7.09
C ASN A 109 24.18 4.26 -6.47
N ALA A 110 24.48 3.15 -7.15
CA ALA A 110 24.40 1.79 -6.61
C ALA A 110 25.32 1.53 -5.39
N GLU A 111 26.00 2.54 -4.86
CA GLU A 111 26.88 2.43 -3.68
C GLU A 111 26.18 2.76 -2.35
N VAL A 112 25.01 3.43 -2.37
CA VAL A 112 24.32 3.86 -1.14
C VAL A 112 23.50 2.73 -0.51
N PHE A 113 23.00 1.79 -1.33
CA PHE A 113 22.17 0.67 -0.88
C PHE A 113 22.94 -0.32 0.02
N CYS A 114 24.25 -0.49 -0.19
CA CYS A 114 25.08 -1.30 0.71
C CYS A 114 25.35 -0.56 2.03
N GLY A 115 25.46 0.77 2.01
CA GLY A 115 25.74 1.59 3.21
C GLY A 115 24.55 1.74 4.16
N LEU A 116 23.32 1.85 3.65
CA LEU A 116 22.12 2.05 4.47
C LEU A 116 21.71 0.77 5.22
N LEU A 117 21.84 -0.39 4.56
CA LEU A 117 21.63 -1.70 5.19
C LEU A 117 22.65 -1.96 6.32
N CYS A 118 23.93 -1.60 6.13
CA CYS A 118 24.94 -1.70 7.20
C CYS A 118 24.60 -0.83 8.43
N ARG A 119 24.12 0.41 8.22
CA ARG A 119 23.79 1.32 9.33
C ARG A 119 22.55 0.89 10.12
N VAL A 120 21.54 0.34 9.44
CA VAL A 120 20.34 -0.20 10.09
C VAL A 120 20.68 -1.44 10.91
N LEU A 121 21.51 -2.33 10.36
CA LEU A 121 21.93 -3.55 11.06
C LEU A 121 22.86 -3.27 12.26
N GLN A 122 23.74 -2.25 12.19
CA GLN A 122 24.56 -1.83 13.34
C GLN A 122 23.74 -1.24 14.49
N ARG A 123 22.66 -0.49 14.20
CA ARG A 123 21.76 0.06 15.25
C ARG A 123 20.97 -1.04 15.97
N ILE A 124 20.58 -2.09 15.25
CA ILE A 124 19.83 -3.21 15.84
C ILE A 124 20.71 -4.04 16.80
N GLN A 125 22.02 -4.18 16.51
CA GLN A 125 22.94 -4.88 17.41
C GLN A 125 23.27 -4.07 18.68
N HIS A 126 23.41 -2.74 18.57
CA HIS A 126 23.69 -1.86 19.74
C HIS A 126 22.53 -1.79 20.74
N GLN A 127 21.28 -1.81 20.25
CA GLN A 127 20.08 -1.85 21.11
C GLN A 127 19.92 -3.19 21.85
N LYS A 128 20.51 -4.28 21.31
CA LYS A 128 20.46 -5.61 21.94
C LYS A 128 21.50 -5.79 23.05
N SER A 129 22.58 -4.99 23.08
CA SER A 129 23.61 -5.04 24.13
C SER A 129 23.30 -4.19 25.37
N GLU A 130 22.48 -3.13 25.26
CA GLU A 130 22.11 -2.27 26.40
C GLU A 130 20.97 -2.82 27.26
N SER A 131 20.20 -3.80 26.75
CA SER A 131 19.09 -4.44 27.47
C SER A 131 19.49 -5.66 28.32
N LYS A 132 20.80 -5.89 28.54
CA LYS A 132 21.31 -7.05 29.29
C LYS A 132 22.31 -6.71 30.39
N VAL A 133 22.34 -5.46 30.86
CA VAL A 133 23.09 -5.03 32.06
C VAL A 133 22.12 -4.67 33.16
#